data_AF-A0A1I7UT22-F1
#
_entry.id   AF-A0A1I7UT22-F1
#
_cell.length_a   1.000
_cell.length_b   1.000
_cell.length_c   1.000
_cell.angle_alpha   90.00
_cell.angle_beta   90.00
_cell.angle_gamma   90.00
#
_symmetry.space_group_name_H-M   'P 1'
#
loop_
_entity.id
_entity.type
_entity.pdbx_description
1 polymer ?
#
loop_
_entity_poly.entity_id
_entity_poly.type
_entity_poly.pdbx_seq_one_letter_code
_entity_poly.pdbx_strand_id
1 'polypeptide(L)'
;MDFLCSVAKNEAFLAFENFKEILDFLNEIFRIEEVTLYLGSSSSHRVLLITEAVASRNLKIEGVLWTACSQKNKGVERVLMSLKGAADPDITFSSYPPIRFNHFHLFRADSLVFKNATWLTVEQVLALRNCKKVRLKGLRFNAADIKEILQKYIEDPGELEELRMTCKDVIFLQEVVKELNVVRIE
;
A
#
# COMPACT_ATOMS: atom_id res chain seq x y z
N MET A 1 19.27 -9.09 -3.27
CA MET A 1 18.89 -10.41 -3.82
C MET A 1 17.49 -10.64 -3.30
N ASP A 2 16.48 -10.36 -4.12
CA ASP A 2 15.13 -10.17 -3.63
C ASP A 2 14.47 -11.53 -3.46
N PHE A 3 14.21 -11.93 -2.22
CA PHE A 3 13.57 -13.21 -1.94
C PHE A 3 12.05 -13.07 -2.08
N LEU A 4 11.55 -13.57 -3.20
CA LEU A 4 10.11 -13.74 -3.44
C LEU A 4 9.59 -14.92 -2.60
N CYS A 5 9.06 -14.62 -1.42
CA CYS A 5 8.30 -15.61 -0.65
C CYS A 5 6.89 -15.75 -1.25
N SER A 6 6.81 -16.50 -2.35
CA SER A 6 5.54 -16.84 -2.99
C SER A 6 4.89 -17.99 -2.20
N VAL A 7 3.85 -17.69 -1.40
CA VAL A 7 2.92 -18.72 -0.93
C VAL A 7 1.97 -19.01 -2.11
N ALA A 8 2.49 -19.80 -3.06
CA ALA A 8 1.79 -20.14 -4.28
C ALA A 8 0.51 -20.92 -3.98
N LYS A 9 -0.50 -20.69 -4.85
CA LYS A 9 -1.86 -21.24 -4.93
C LYS A 9 -2.05 -22.77 -4.79
N ASN A 10 -1.03 -23.54 -4.44
CA ASN A 10 -1.20 -24.98 -4.26
C ASN A 10 -1.99 -25.24 -2.98
N GLU A 11 -3.07 -25.99 -3.12
CA GLU A 11 -3.93 -26.55 -2.07
C GLU A 11 -3.21 -27.56 -1.16
N ALA A 12 -1.92 -27.36 -0.89
CA ALA A 12 -1.21 -27.99 0.20
C ALA A 12 -1.21 -27.01 1.37
N PHE A 13 -1.98 -27.37 2.38
CA PHE A 13 -2.06 -26.76 3.69
C PHE A 13 -0.66 -26.69 4.33
N LEU A 14 0.19 -25.73 3.96
CA LEU A 14 1.36 -25.40 4.76
C LEU A 14 0.81 -24.92 6.10
N ALA A 15 0.94 -25.77 7.13
CA ALA A 15 0.67 -25.38 8.49
C ALA A 15 1.51 -24.14 8.80
N PHE A 16 0.98 -23.21 9.58
CA PHE A 16 1.67 -21.97 9.92
C PHE A 16 3.06 -22.22 10.54
N GLU A 17 3.23 -23.33 11.27
CA GLU A 17 4.53 -23.74 11.81
C GLU A 17 5.56 -24.04 10.70
N ASN A 18 5.14 -24.66 9.59
CA ASN A 18 6.02 -24.88 8.43
C ASN A 18 6.48 -23.55 7.81
N PHE A 19 5.64 -22.50 7.84
CA PHE A 19 6.06 -21.18 7.35
C PHE A 19 7.18 -20.59 8.21
N LYS A 20 7.08 -20.68 9.53
CA LYS A 20 8.12 -20.19 10.45
C LYS A 20 9.44 -20.92 10.22
N GLU A 21 9.41 -22.25 10.16
CA GLU A 21 10.60 -23.08 9.94
C GLU A 21 11.27 -22.77 8.60
N ILE A 22 10.47 -22.64 7.53
CA ILE A 22 10.98 -22.24 6.21
C ILE A 22 11.59 -20.84 6.29
N LEU A 23 10.93 -19.89 6.94
CA LEU A 23 11.43 -18.53 7.08
C LEU A 23 12.75 -18.49 7.88
N ASP A 24 12.86 -19.27 8.96
CA ASP A 24 14.08 -19.39 9.75
C ASP A 24 15.22 -19.99 8.94
N PHE A 25 14.95 -21.11 8.24
CA PHE A 25 15.92 -21.77 7.37
C PHE A 25 16.43 -20.83 6.26
N LEU A 26 15.51 -20.14 5.58
CA LEU A 26 15.87 -19.17 4.54
C LEU A 26 16.67 -18.01 5.11
N ASN A 27 16.28 -17.50 6.29
CA ASN A 27 16.99 -16.40 6.92
C ASN A 27 18.39 -16.80 7.41
N GLU A 28 18.57 -18.04 7.90
CA GLU A 28 19.87 -18.57 8.32
C GLU A 28 20.85 -18.64 7.15
N ILE A 29 20.40 -19.12 5.99
CA ILE A 29 21.24 -19.31 4.80
C ILE A 29 21.49 -17.99 4.08
N PHE A 30 20.42 -17.21 3.85
CA PHE A 30 20.47 -16.07 2.95
C PHE A 30 20.59 -14.71 3.64
N ARG A 31 20.42 -14.66 4.97
CA ARG A 31 20.43 -13.42 5.76
C ARG A 31 19.50 -12.38 5.15
N ILE A 32 18.23 -12.73 5.08
CA ILE A 32 17.22 -11.91 4.44
C ILE A 32 17.05 -10.62 5.25
N GLU A 33 17.07 -9.48 4.57
CA GLU A 33 16.81 -8.18 5.21
C GLU A 33 15.37 -7.72 4.99
N GLU A 34 14.82 -8.05 3.81
CA GLU A 34 13.55 -7.53 3.31
C GLU A 34 12.75 -8.63 2.60
N VAL A 35 11.42 -8.56 2.71
CA VAL A 35 10.50 -9.54 2.10
C VAL A 35 9.30 -8.87 1.44
N THR A 36 8.85 -9.46 0.33
CA THR A 36 7.54 -9.17 -0.27
C THR A 36 6.59 -10.33 -0.04
N LEU A 37 5.40 -10.05 0.47
CA LEU A 37 4.40 -11.06 0.83
C LEU A 37 3.34 -11.22 -0.25
N TYR A 38 3.22 -12.45 -0.76
CA TYR A 38 2.18 -12.85 -1.71
C TYR A 38 1.11 -13.62 -0.96
N LEU A 39 0.06 -12.91 -0.56
CA LEU A 39 -1.04 -13.42 0.23
C LEU A 39 -2.18 -13.77 -0.72
N GLY A 40 -2.38 -15.07 -0.94
CA GLY A 40 -3.44 -15.60 -1.81
C GLY A 40 -4.85 -15.37 -1.24
N SER A 41 -5.70 -16.39 -1.37
CA SER A 41 -7.04 -16.41 -0.75
C SER A 41 -7.03 -16.70 0.76
N SER A 42 -5.91 -16.42 1.43
CA SER A 42 -5.71 -16.73 2.85
C SER A 42 -6.68 -15.93 3.73
N SER A 43 -7.20 -16.56 4.77
CA SER A 43 -7.99 -15.86 5.79
C SER A 43 -7.17 -14.75 6.44
N SER A 44 -7.84 -13.67 6.86
CA SER A 44 -7.20 -12.53 7.53
C SER A 44 -6.39 -12.93 8.77
N HIS A 45 -6.77 -14.01 9.46
CA HIS A 45 -6.01 -14.57 10.56
C HIS A 45 -4.64 -15.14 10.12
N ARG A 46 -4.59 -15.89 9.02
CA ARG A 46 -3.31 -16.43 8.51
C ARG A 46 -2.38 -15.33 8.03
N VAL A 47 -2.93 -14.31 7.37
CA VAL A 47 -2.16 -13.14 6.96
C VAL A 47 -1.51 -12.47 8.17
N LEU A 48 -2.27 -12.29 9.25
CA LEU A 48 -1.76 -11.72 10.48
C LEU A 48 -0.60 -12.53 11.06
N LEU A 49 -0.79 -13.84 11.19
CA LEU A 49 0.22 -14.74 11.69
C LEU A 49 1.51 -14.68 10.84
N ILE A 50 1.38 -14.63 9.51
CA ILE A 50 2.52 -14.48 8.60
C ILE A 50 3.22 -13.13 8.83
N THR A 51 2.48 -12.02 8.87
CA THR A 51 3.07 -10.70 9.11
C THR A 51 3.73 -10.58 10.49
N GLU A 52 3.14 -11.18 11.52
CA GLU A 52 3.69 -11.21 12.88
C GLU A 52 4.97 -12.07 12.93
N ALA A 53 5.01 -13.19 12.22
CA ALA A 53 6.20 -14.03 12.12
C ALA A 53 7.36 -13.33 11.39
N VAL A 54 7.07 -12.56 10.34
CA VAL A 54 8.08 -11.74 9.65
C VAL A 54 8.58 -10.63 10.57
N ALA A 55 7.67 -9.90 11.21
CA ALA A 55 8.01 -8.82 12.15
C ALA A 55 8.83 -9.32 13.35
N SER A 56 8.52 -10.50 13.90
CA SER A 56 9.27 -11.07 15.04
C SER A 56 10.71 -11.44 14.72
N ARG A 57 11.10 -11.45 13.44
CA ARG A 57 12.46 -11.72 12.96
C ARG A 57 13.20 -10.45 12.54
N ASN A 58 12.64 -9.28 12.82
CA ASN A 58 13.16 -7.97 12.40
C ASN A 58 13.33 -7.83 10.88
N LEU A 59 12.61 -8.64 10.09
CA LEU A 59 12.59 -8.53 8.64
C LEU A 59 11.70 -7.36 8.23
N LYS A 60 12.16 -6.55 7.27
CA LYS A 60 11.32 -5.47 6.72
C LYS A 60 10.35 -6.03 5.69
N ILE A 61 9.11 -5.57 5.71
CA ILE A 61 8.15 -5.90 4.66
C ILE A 61 8.19 -4.75 3.63
N GLU A 62 8.66 -5.05 2.43
CA GLU A 62 8.76 -4.09 1.32
C GLU A 62 7.48 -4.07 0.48
N GLY A 63 6.69 -5.15 0.49
CA GLY A 63 5.51 -5.20 -0.35
C GLY A 63 4.51 -6.24 0.09
N VAL A 64 3.25 -6.00 -0.27
CA VAL A 64 2.16 -6.94 -0.03
C VAL A 64 1.24 -6.99 -1.25
N LEU A 65 1.11 -8.19 -1.82
CA LEU A 65 0.07 -8.52 -2.78
C LEU A 65 -0.97 -9.41 -2.09
N TRP A 66 -2.18 -8.90 -1.83
CA TRP A 66 -3.25 -9.66 -1.18
C TRP A 66 -4.47 -9.85 -2.08
N THR A 67 -4.69 -11.09 -2.52
CA THR A 67 -5.66 -11.41 -3.59
C THR A 67 -7.07 -11.82 -3.13
N ALA A 68 -7.34 -12.00 -1.84
CA ALA A 68 -8.71 -12.14 -1.35
C ALA A 68 -8.87 -11.49 0.02
N CYS A 69 -8.88 -10.16 0.03
CA CYS A 69 -9.29 -9.43 1.23
C CYS A 69 -10.83 -9.47 1.32
N SER A 70 -11.36 -10.58 1.85
CA SER A 70 -12.76 -10.70 2.21
C SER A 70 -12.91 -10.57 3.74
N GLN A 71 -13.61 -9.51 4.15
CA GLN A 71 -14.16 -9.31 5.50
C GLN A 71 -13.18 -8.95 6.64
N LYS A 72 -13.56 -7.86 7.33
CA LYS A 72 -13.08 -7.31 8.61
C LYS A 72 -11.74 -6.55 8.55
N ASN A 73 -11.88 -5.23 8.71
CA ASN A 73 -10.86 -4.17 8.58
C ASN A 73 -9.58 -4.37 9.37
N LYS A 74 -9.62 -5.09 10.51
CA LYS A 74 -8.48 -5.20 11.43
C LYS A 74 -7.25 -5.88 10.83
N GLY A 75 -7.44 -6.86 9.93
CA GLY A 75 -6.32 -7.59 9.32
C GLY A 75 -5.50 -6.68 8.41
N VAL A 76 -6.17 -6.02 7.48
CA VAL A 76 -5.50 -5.09 6.56
C VAL A 76 -4.95 -3.87 7.28
N GLU A 77 -5.65 -3.32 8.27
CA GLU A 77 -5.10 -2.21 9.07
C GLU A 77 -3.76 -2.59 9.70
N ARG A 78 -3.66 -3.77 10.32
CA ARG A 78 -2.41 -4.26 10.89
C ARG A 78 -1.32 -4.50 9.82
N VAL A 79 -1.69 -5.04 8.66
CA VAL A 79 -0.75 -5.18 7.53
C VAL A 79 -0.23 -3.80 7.10
N LEU A 80 -1.10 -2.81 6.90
CA LEU A 80 -0.69 -1.45 6.57
C LEU A 80 0.19 -0.84 7.67
N MET A 81 -0.15 -1.05 8.94
CA MET A 81 0.66 -0.58 10.07
C MET A 81 2.05 -1.20 10.12
N SER A 82 2.22 -2.42 9.60
CA SER A 82 3.53 -3.08 9.48
C SER A 82 4.40 -2.46 8.37
N LEU A 83 3.79 -1.78 7.40
CA LEU A 83 4.45 -1.17 6.25
C LEU A 83 4.83 0.30 6.44
N LYS A 84 4.40 0.95 7.53
CA LYS A 84 4.56 2.41 7.72
C LYS A 84 6.02 2.90 7.69
N GLY A 85 6.97 2.03 7.99
CA GLY A 85 8.41 2.33 7.99
C GLY A 85 9.17 1.74 6.79
N ALA A 86 8.47 1.14 5.84
CA ALA A 86 9.08 0.66 4.60
C ALA A 86 9.49 1.86 3.74
N ALA A 87 10.65 1.78 3.10
CA ALA A 87 11.15 2.83 2.21
C ALA A 87 10.31 2.88 0.92
N ASP A 88 10.06 1.73 0.29
CA ASP A 88 9.40 1.67 -1.02
C ASP A 88 8.19 0.70 -1.08
N PRO A 89 7.17 0.84 -0.19
CA PRO A 89 6.06 -0.09 -0.11
C PRO A 89 5.25 -0.22 -1.41
N ASP A 90 5.20 -1.43 -1.98
CA ASP A 90 4.26 -1.81 -3.06
C ASP A 90 3.07 -2.59 -2.50
N ILE A 91 1.91 -1.93 -2.47
CA ILE A 91 0.70 -2.43 -1.85
C ILE A 91 -0.37 -2.66 -2.91
N THR A 92 -0.78 -3.92 -3.05
CA THR A 92 -1.80 -4.33 -4.00
C THR A 92 -2.88 -5.16 -3.30
N PHE A 93 -4.11 -4.65 -3.30
CA PHE A 93 -5.30 -5.40 -2.91
C PHE A 93 -6.11 -5.74 -4.16
N SER A 94 -6.50 -7.00 -4.36
CA SER A 94 -7.33 -7.39 -5.52
C SER A 94 -8.81 -7.05 -5.34
N SER A 95 -9.28 -6.99 -4.09
CA SER A 95 -10.67 -6.69 -3.71
C SER A 95 -10.75 -5.33 -3.03
N TYR A 96 -11.91 -4.69 -3.11
CA TYR A 96 -12.22 -3.42 -2.44
C TYR A 96 -12.33 -3.68 -0.94
N PRO A 97 -11.30 -3.37 -0.13
CA PRO A 97 -11.45 -3.58 1.28
C PRO A 97 -12.28 -2.40 1.82
N PRO A 98 -13.38 -2.62 2.57
CA PRO A 98 -14.21 -1.53 3.11
C PRO A 98 -13.53 -0.89 4.33
N ILE A 99 -12.32 -0.36 4.15
CA ILE A 99 -11.45 0.04 5.24
C ILE A 99 -11.40 1.56 5.35
N ARG A 100 -11.66 2.02 6.57
CA ARG A 100 -11.24 3.34 7.02
C ARG A 100 -9.89 3.19 7.70
N PHE A 101 -8.82 3.48 6.97
CA PHE A 101 -7.47 3.52 7.53
C PHE A 101 -7.10 5.00 7.68
N ASN A 102 -6.99 5.46 8.92
CA ASN A 102 -6.77 6.88 9.24
C ASN A 102 -5.33 7.17 9.67
N HIS A 103 -4.43 6.19 9.51
CA HIS A 103 -3.05 6.25 9.98
C HIS A 103 -2.04 6.47 8.85
N PHE A 104 -2.49 6.94 7.68
CA PHE A 104 -1.63 7.25 6.55
C PHE A 104 -0.58 8.33 6.86
N HIS A 105 -0.89 9.24 7.79
CA HIS A 105 0.08 10.22 8.30
C HIS A 105 1.32 9.61 8.96
N LEU A 106 1.30 8.32 9.30
CA LEU A 106 2.45 7.61 9.87
C LEU A 106 3.43 7.09 8.81
N PHE A 107 3.04 7.07 7.53
CA PHE A 107 3.90 6.62 6.44
C PHE A 107 4.93 7.69 6.10
N ARG A 108 6.19 7.28 5.96
CA ARG A 108 7.33 8.12 5.58
C ARG A 108 8.18 7.40 4.53
N ALA A 109 7.53 7.01 3.44
CA ALA A 109 8.14 6.25 2.36
C ALA A 109 8.83 7.18 1.35
N ASP A 110 9.95 6.72 0.79
CA ASP A 110 10.56 7.32 -0.38
C ASP A 110 9.67 7.12 -1.62
N SER A 111 9.08 5.93 -1.79
CA SER A 111 8.08 5.65 -2.83
C SER A 111 6.98 4.71 -2.38
N LEU A 112 5.75 5.21 -2.29
CA LEU A 112 4.56 4.42 -1.96
C LEU A 112 3.72 4.15 -3.20
N VAL A 113 3.41 2.87 -3.45
CA VAL A 113 2.55 2.45 -4.54
C VAL A 113 1.30 1.76 -4.01
N PHE A 114 0.13 2.29 -4.36
CA PHE A 114 -1.15 1.59 -4.18
C PHE A 114 -1.73 1.18 -5.53
N LYS A 115 -1.86 -0.13 -5.74
CA LYS A 115 -2.63 -0.67 -6.86
C LYS A 115 -4.06 -0.98 -6.42
N ASN A 116 -5.05 -0.65 -7.27
CA ASN A 116 -6.49 -0.74 -7.00
C ASN A 116 -6.95 0.16 -5.82
N ALA A 117 -6.50 1.41 -5.84
CA ALA A 117 -6.72 2.42 -4.80
C ALA A 117 -8.18 2.94 -4.71
N THR A 118 -9.14 2.34 -5.40
CA THR A 118 -10.58 2.70 -5.41
C THR A 118 -11.26 2.88 -4.05
N TRP A 119 -10.65 2.40 -2.96
CA TRP A 119 -11.17 2.49 -1.60
C TRP A 119 -10.63 3.70 -0.82
N LEU A 120 -9.64 4.42 -1.36
CA LEU A 120 -9.10 5.63 -0.74
C LEU A 120 -10.08 6.79 -0.87
N THR A 121 -10.17 7.61 0.18
CA THR A 121 -10.84 8.91 0.17
C THR A 121 -9.86 10.05 -0.12
N VAL A 122 -10.38 11.24 -0.42
CA VAL A 122 -9.55 12.45 -0.62
C VAL A 122 -8.68 12.72 0.61
N GLU A 123 -9.26 12.67 1.81
CA GLU A 123 -8.55 12.93 3.06
C GLU A 123 -7.43 11.90 3.31
N GLN A 124 -7.68 10.64 2.94
CA GLN A 124 -6.67 9.59 3.05
C GLN A 124 -5.52 9.79 2.07
N VAL A 125 -5.81 10.28 0.85
CA VAL A 125 -4.76 10.66 -0.10
C VAL A 125 -3.94 11.82 0.46
N LEU A 126 -4.59 12.89 0.95
CA LEU A 126 -3.91 14.04 1.55
C LEU A 126 -3.00 13.68 2.73
N ALA A 127 -3.38 12.66 3.51
CA ALA A 127 -2.57 12.15 4.62
C ALA A 127 -1.27 11.47 4.17
N LEU A 128 -1.08 11.19 2.88
CA LEU A 128 0.14 10.60 2.32
C LEU A 128 1.24 11.63 2.01
N ARG A 129 1.03 12.91 2.32
CA ARG A 129 2.00 14.00 2.09
C ARG A 129 3.32 13.86 2.84
N ASN A 130 3.42 12.92 3.77
CA ASN A 130 4.67 12.60 4.48
C ASN A 130 5.54 11.60 3.69
N CYS A 131 5.07 11.10 2.55
CA CYS A 131 5.87 10.30 1.63
C CYS A 131 6.45 11.19 0.53
N LYS A 132 7.65 10.87 0.02
CA LYS A 132 8.26 11.65 -1.07
C LYS A 132 7.57 11.42 -2.41
N LYS A 133 7.29 10.16 -2.75
CA LYS A 133 6.62 9.80 -4.01
C LYS A 133 5.43 8.92 -3.74
N VAL A 134 4.28 9.25 -4.35
CA VAL A 134 3.04 8.51 -4.18
C VAL A 134 2.44 8.17 -5.55
N ARG A 135 2.18 6.89 -5.79
CA ARG A 135 1.56 6.38 -7.01
C ARG A 135 0.29 5.62 -6.69
N LEU A 136 -0.86 6.20 -7.06
CA LEU A 136 -2.19 5.65 -6.79
C LEU A 136 -2.83 5.22 -8.11
N LYS A 137 -3.08 3.92 -8.26
CA LYS A 137 -3.67 3.35 -9.48
C LYS A 137 -5.10 2.88 -9.27
N GLY A 138 -5.97 3.27 -10.19
CA GLY A 138 -7.37 2.89 -10.22
C GLY A 138 -8.16 3.55 -9.09
N LEU A 139 -8.07 4.87 -8.94
CA LEU A 139 -8.96 5.67 -8.08
C LEU A 139 -10.37 5.78 -8.69
N ARG A 140 -11.37 6.10 -7.86
CA ARG A 140 -12.75 6.45 -8.27
C ARG A 140 -13.06 7.92 -8.02
N PHE A 141 -12.06 8.76 -8.20
CA PHE A 141 -12.18 10.20 -8.01
C PHE A 141 -12.72 10.87 -9.26
N ASN A 142 -13.61 11.83 -9.06
CA ASN A 142 -14.09 12.72 -10.09
C ASN A 142 -13.19 13.98 -10.19
N ALA A 143 -13.53 14.91 -11.09
CA ALA A 143 -12.75 16.13 -11.28
C ALA A 143 -12.68 17.03 -10.03
N ALA A 144 -13.75 17.10 -9.25
CA ALA A 144 -13.79 17.92 -8.03
C ALA A 144 -12.88 17.34 -6.93
N ASP A 145 -12.89 16.02 -6.74
CA ASP A 145 -12.01 15.33 -5.78
C ASP A 145 -10.53 15.60 -6.11
N ILE A 146 -10.15 15.50 -7.39
CA ILE A 146 -8.77 15.76 -7.83
C ILE A 146 -8.41 17.23 -7.65
N LYS A 147 -9.32 18.14 -7.99
CA LYS A 147 -9.12 19.57 -7.80
C LYS A 147 -8.86 19.90 -6.33
N GLU A 148 -9.64 19.33 -5.42
CA GLU A 148 -9.43 19.49 -3.97
C GLU A 148 -8.04 18.99 -3.54
N ILE A 149 -7.64 17.80 -4.00
CA ILE A 149 -6.31 17.24 -3.70
C ILE A 149 -5.20 18.17 -4.18
N LEU A 150 -5.29 18.65 -5.42
CA LEU A 150 -4.30 19.54 -6.00
C LEU A 150 -4.23 20.88 -5.28
N GLN A 151 -5.37 21.48 -4.94
CA GLN A 151 -5.40 22.73 -4.16
C GLN A 151 -4.69 22.58 -2.83
N LYS A 152 -4.99 21.51 -2.10
CA LYS A 152 -4.39 21.23 -0.78
C LYS A 152 -2.88 20.98 -0.87
N TYR A 153 -2.40 20.29 -1.91
CA TYR A 153 -0.97 20.07 -2.10
C TYR A 153 -0.21 21.27 -2.64
N ILE A 154 -0.87 22.19 -3.35
CA ILE A 154 -0.27 23.48 -3.70
C ILE A 154 -0.09 24.34 -2.43
N GLU A 155 -1.06 24.30 -1.51
CA GLU A 155 -0.99 25.02 -0.22
C GLU A 155 0.09 24.46 0.71
N ASP A 156 0.12 23.13 0.87
CA ASP A 156 1.04 22.42 1.76
C ASP A 156 1.32 21.00 1.23
N PRO A 157 2.41 20.82 0.45
CA PRO A 157 2.79 19.51 -0.07
C PRO A 157 3.42 18.60 1.01
N GLY A 158 3.75 19.11 2.20
CA GLY A 158 4.53 18.35 3.18
C GLY A 158 5.90 17.94 2.63
N GLU A 159 6.19 16.64 2.66
CA GLU A 159 7.40 16.01 2.10
C GLU A 159 7.17 15.49 0.65
N LEU A 160 5.97 15.67 0.09
CA LEU A 160 5.59 15.11 -1.22
C LEU A 160 6.28 15.86 -2.37
N GLU A 161 7.12 15.12 -3.10
CA GLU A 161 7.79 15.58 -4.31
C GLU A 161 7.02 15.17 -5.58
N GLU A 162 6.38 13.99 -5.57
CA GLU A 162 5.68 13.44 -6.73
C GLU A 162 4.36 12.77 -6.34
N LEU A 163 3.26 13.21 -6.96
CA LEU A 163 1.97 12.51 -6.93
C LEU A 163 1.59 12.05 -8.33
N ARG A 164 1.40 10.73 -8.51
CA ARG A 164 0.78 10.17 -9.73
C ARG A 164 -0.53 9.50 -9.37
N MET A 165 -1.60 9.93 -10.04
CA MET A 165 -2.92 9.36 -9.91
C MET A 165 -3.39 8.81 -11.25
N THR A 166 -3.96 7.61 -11.24
CA THR A 166 -4.70 7.06 -12.37
C THR A 166 -6.11 6.74 -11.88
N CYS A 167 -7.11 7.36 -12.50
CA CYS A 167 -8.51 7.13 -12.16
C CYS A 167 -9.15 6.15 -13.16
N LYS A 168 -10.21 5.48 -12.72
CA LYS A 168 -10.98 4.58 -13.59
C LYS A 168 -11.94 5.34 -14.50
N ASP A 169 -12.43 6.49 -14.03
CA ASP A 169 -13.36 7.33 -14.77
C ASP A 169 -12.61 8.32 -15.66
N VAL A 170 -13.24 8.68 -16.79
CA VAL A 170 -12.70 9.70 -17.69
C VAL A 170 -12.82 11.06 -17.02
N ILE A 171 -11.68 11.75 -16.90
CA ILE A 171 -11.62 13.08 -16.30
C ILE A 171 -11.16 14.07 -17.36
N PHE A 172 -11.94 15.13 -17.55
CA PHE A 172 -11.55 16.23 -18.41
C PHE A 172 -10.59 17.14 -17.66
N LEU A 173 -9.36 17.24 -18.17
CA LEU A 173 -8.34 18.08 -17.54
C LEU A 173 -8.79 19.54 -17.39
N GLN A 174 -9.60 20.05 -18.33
CA GLN A 174 -10.14 21.42 -18.26
C GLN A 174 -10.97 21.64 -16.98
N GLU A 175 -11.73 20.66 -16.52
CA GLU A 175 -12.56 20.77 -15.31
C GLU A 175 -11.70 20.81 -14.04
N VAL A 176 -10.61 20.03 -14.02
CA VAL A 176 -9.67 19.98 -12.89
C VAL A 176 -8.90 21.29 -12.77
N VAL A 177 -8.39 21.83 -13.88
CA VAL A 177 -7.54 23.04 -13.88
C VAL A 177 -8.33 24.34 -13.81
N LYS A 178 -9.64 24.31 -14.05
CA LYS A 178 -10.49 25.49 -13.94
C LYS A 178 -10.41 26.04 -12.52
N GLU A 179 -9.94 27.27 -12.38
CA GLU A 179 -9.71 27.98 -11.11
C GLU A 179 -8.56 27.44 -10.25
N LEU A 180 -7.75 26.49 -10.75
CA LEU A 180 -6.43 26.29 -10.18
C LEU A 180 -5.56 27.46 -10.67
N ASN A 181 -5.20 28.37 -9.76
CA ASN A 181 -4.20 29.43 -10.02
C ASN A 181 -2.79 28.82 -10.12
N VAL A 182 -2.58 27.88 -11.04
CA VAL A 182 -1.27 27.29 -11.27
C VAL A 182 -0.51 28.22 -12.21
N VAL A 183 0.45 28.95 -11.67
CA VAL A 183 1.46 29.62 -12.50
C VAL A 183 2.19 28.51 -13.25
N ARG A 184 2.11 28.51 -14.59
CA ARG A 184 2.90 27.59 -15.43
C ARG A 184 4.38 27.79 -15.08
N ILE A 185 5.00 26.76 -14.52
CA ILE A 185 6.46 26.66 -14.48
C ILE A 185 6.85 25.83 -15.70
N GLU A 186 7.71 26.42 -16.52
CA GLU A 186 8.19 25.95 -17.82
C GLU A 186 8.89 24.59 -17.78
#